data_AF-A0A8T0JCH9-F1
#
_entry.id   AF-A0A8T0JCH9-F1
#
_cell.length_a   1.000
_cell.length_b   1.000
_cell.length_c   1.000
_cell.angle_alpha   90.00
_cell.angle_beta   90.00
_cell.angle_gamma   90.00
#
_symmetry.space_group_name_H-M   'P 1'
#
loop_
_entity.id
_entity.type
_entity.pdbx_description
1 polymer ?
#
loop_
_entity_poly.entity_id
_entity_poly.type
_entity_poly.pdbx_seq_one_letter_code
_entity_poly.pdbx_strand_id
1 'polypeptide(L)'
;MGGRTVPLLLCLAFLAVSQIATAAETPPKAVSITFPPFNDQFTCSVDPAIGVETKLICTPGTNPTGLYLSNDNDVVSARYQHTTPVQLWKRGSKYVASFSAYFTVNFDRSSEFTVRELFGGSGLAFAITPSLSVVGTGSESFGLFPIDEATGASKNGANTKTVAVELDISRNSPTGFDPQVPHVGLDINSVKSVSTKYLGDPAAFIDKKIGVWIDYNAVKKTIQVYIHKVQESQTPKRQNANLAITYTGLDLAKEVKEFSYVGFSSRVPQTPNGVYKIYDFKFSTAWVLGSTVN
;
A
#
# COMPACT_ATOMS: atom_id res chain seq x y z
N MET A 1 5.39 -34.37 -91.05
CA MET A 1 4.65 -33.39 -90.22
C MET A 1 4.23 -34.08 -88.94
N GLY A 2 5.06 -34.03 -87.89
CA GLY A 2 4.77 -34.65 -86.58
C GLY A 2 4.54 -33.56 -85.56
N GLY A 3 3.28 -33.35 -85.16
CA GLY A 3 2.90 -32.37 -84.15
C GLY A 3 3.26 -32.88 -82.75
N ARG A 4 4.06 -32.10 -82.01
CA ARG A 4 4.29 -32.29 -80.57
C ARG A 4 3.35 -31.38 -79.80
N THR A 5 2.39 -31.97 -79.09
CA THR A 5 1.60 -31.30 -78.06
C THR A 5 2.38 -31.29 -76.75
N VAL A 6 2.61 -30.09 -76.19
CA VAL A 6 3.18 -29.90 -74.85
C VAL A 6 2.01 -29.65 -73.90
N PRO A 7 1.87 -30.38 -72.78
CA PRO A 7 0.84 -30.07 -71.80
C PRO A 7 1.32 -28.92 -70.91
N LEU A 8 0.52 -27.85 -70.86
CA LEU A 8 0.72 -26.74 -69.94
C LEU A 8 0.21 -27.18 -68.56
N LEU A 9 1.13 -27.50 -67.65
CA LEU A 9 0.80 -27.83 -66.27
C LEU A 9 0.53 -26.52 -65.50
N LEU A 10 -0.75 -26.23 -65.24
CA LEU A 10 -1.16 -25.12 -64.38
C LEU A 10 -0.95 -25.53 -62.91
N CYS A 11 0.13 -25.05 -62.29
CA CYS A 11 0.30 -25.12 -60.84
C CYS A 11 -0.59 -24.05 -60.17
N LEU A 12 -1.75 -24.43 -59.65
CA LEU A 12 -2.48 -23.61 -58.69
C LEU A 12 -1.78 -23.69 -57.33
N ALA A 13 -1.09 -22.60 -56.95
CA ALA A 13 -0.60 -22.41 -55.59
C ALA A 13 -1.78 -21.99 -54.70
N PHE A 14 -2.30 -22.92 -53.89
CA PHE A 14 -3.23 -22.59 -52.80
C PHE A 14 -2.44 -21.89 -51.68
N LEU A 15 -2.57 -20.56 -51.55
CA LEU A 15 -2.19 -19.85 -50.34
C LEU A 15 -3.18 -20.21 -49.23
N ALA A 16 -2.82 -21.17 -48.38
CA ALA A 16 -3.50 -21.42 -47.13
C ALA A 16 -3.16 -20.28 -46.16
N VAL A 17 -4.04 -19.27 -46.07
CA VAL A 17 -3.97 -18.25 -45.02
C VAL A 17 -4.43 -18.92 -43.72
N SER A 18 -3.47 -19.35 -42.90
CA SER A 18 -3.73 -19.79 -41.54
C SER A 18 -4.18 -18.60 -40.71
N GLN A 19 -5.49 -18.42 -40.56
CA GLN A 19 -6.03 -17.51 -39.55
C GLN A 19 -5.70 -18.11 -38.18
N ILE A 20 -4.59 -17.67 -37.59
CA ILE A 20 -4.29 -17.92 -36.18
C ILE A 20 -5.34 -17.13 -35.40
N ALA A 21 -6.40 -17.80 -34.97
CA ALA A 21 -7.34 -17.23 -34.01
C ALA A 21 -6.57 -17.01 -32.71
N THR A 22 -6.09 -15.78 -32.49
CA THR A 22 -5.51 -15.39 -31.20
C THR A 22 -6.63 -15.46 -30.18
N ALA A 23 -6.55 -16.40 -29.24
CA ALA A 23 -7.49 -16.47 -28.13
C ALA A 23 -7.58 -15.08 -27.47
N ALA A 24 -8.80 -14.58 -27.27
CA ALA A 24 -8.99 -13.29 -26.62
C ALA A 24 -8.37 -13.34 -25.23
N GLU A 25 -7.37 -12.49 -24.97
CA GLU A 25 -6.78 -12.38 -23.63
C GLU A 25 -7.90 -12.07 -22.62
N THR A 26 -7.94 -12.84 -21.53
CA THR A 26 -8.83 -12.63 -20.39
C THR A 26 -8.14 -11.79 -19.32
N PRO A 27 -8.88 -10.96 -18.56
CA PRO A 27 -8.29 -10.20 -17.47
C PRO A 27 -7.75 -11.14 -16.39
N PRO A 28 -6.66 -10.77 -15.70
CA PRO A 28 -6.23 -11.50 -14.51
C PRO A 28 -7.31 -11.50 -13.41
N LYS A 29 -7.18 -12.43 -12.46
CA LYS A 29 -8.16 -12.59 -11.38
C LYS A 29 -8.15 -11.38 -10.45
N ALA A 30 -9.34 -10.83 -10.17
CA ALA A 30 -9.52 -9.83 -9.13
C ALA A 30 -9.31 -10.43 -7.73
N VAL A 31 -8.76 -9.64 -6.82
CA VAL A 31 -8.48 -10.03 -5.44
C VAL A 31 -9.38 -9.24 -4.51
N SER A 32 -9.84 -9.86 -3.43
CA SER A 32 -10.51 -9.21 -2.31
C SER A 32 -9.89 -9.72 -1.02
N ILE A 33 -9.33 -8.80 -0.23
CA ILE A 33 -8.64 -9.06 1.04
C ILE A 33 -9.42 -8.31 2.12
N THR A 34 -9.65 -8.95 3.27
CA THR A 34 -10.36 -8.34 4.40
C THR A 34 -9.85 -8.85 5.74
N PHE A 35 -9.88 -7.99 6.76
CA PHE A 35 -9.93 -8.40 8.16
C PHE A 35 -10.75 -7.38 8.97
N PRO A 36 -11.38 -7.77 10.10
CA PRO A 36 -11.54 -9.14 10.62
C PRO A 36 -12.38 -10.05 9.69
N PRO A 37 -12.35 -11.39 9.88
CA PRO A 37 -11.62 -12.12 10.93
C PRO A 37 -10.10 -12.06 10.72
N PHE A 38 -9.34 -12.05 11.82
CA PHE A 38 -7.90 -12.21 11.79
C PHE A 38 -7.57 -13.70 11.62
N ASN A 39 -6.80 -14.04 10.60
CA ASN A 39 -6.45 -15.40 10.21
C ASN A 39 -4.97 -15.47 9.77
N ASP A 40 -4.56 -16.61 9.24
CA ASP A 40 -3.22 -16.90 8.73
C ASP A 40 -2.92 -16.29 7.34
N GLN A 41 -3.87 -15.54 6.77
CA GLN A 41 -3.68 -14.82 5.51
C GLN A 41 -2.85 -13.55 5.69
N PHE A 42 -2.53 -13.17 6.93
CA PHE A 42 -1.66 -12.05 7.24
C PHE A 42 -0.49 -12.48 8.11
N THR A 43 0.64 -11.80 7.93
CA THR A 43 1.82 -12.02 8.76
C THR A 43 2.37 -10.71 9.29
N CYS A 44 2.85 -10.75 10.53
CA CYS A 44 3.61 -9.68 11.15
C CYS A 44 5.09 -9.91 10.90
N SER A 45 5.77 -8.90 10.37
CA SER A 45 7.20 -8.93 10.05
C SER A 45 7.91 -7.76 10.72
N VAL A 46 9.07 -8.03 11.31
CA VAL A 46 10.00 -7.03 11.85
C VAL A 46 11.42 -7.34 11.39
N ASP A 47 12.35 -6.42 11.60
CA ASP A 47 13.76 -6.71 11.38
C ASP A 47 14.21 -7.82 12.35
N PRO A 48 14.69 -8.98 11.84
CA PRO A 48 15.16 -10.08 12.69
C PRO A 48 16.29 -9.68 13.65
N ALA A 49 17.07 -8.64 13.33
CA ALA A 49 18.16 -8.16 14.18
C ALA A 49 17.66 -7.58 15.51
N ILE A 50 16.39 -7.20 15.61
CA ILE A 50 15.78 -6.66 16.83
C ILE A 50 15.51 -7.76 17.86
N GLY A 51 15.34 -9.02 17.41
CA GLY A 51 15.17 -10.17 18.32
C GLY A 51 13.85 -10.19 19.12
N VAL A 52 12.83 -9.47 18.67
CA VAL A 52 11.51 -9.41 19.34
C VAL A 52 10.51 -10.37 18.70
N GLU A 53 9.68 -11.02 19.52
CA GLU A 53 8.60 -11.89 19.06
C GLU A 53 7.48 -11.06 18.39
N THR A 54 7.21 -11.32 17.11
CA THR A 54 6.24 -10.53 16.31
C THR A 54 4.81 -10.55 16.86
N LYS A 55 4.42 -11.60 17.59
CA LYS A 55 3.09 -11.71 18.24
C LYS A 55 2.85 -10.67 19.34
N LEU A 56 3.93 -10.13 19.92
CA LEU A 56 3.88 -9.05 20.91
C LEU A 56 3.74 -7.68 20.26
N ILE A 57 4.06 -7.59 18.96
CA ILE A 57 4.03 -6.33 18.22
C ILE A 57 2.74 -6.16 17.44
N CYS A 58 2.33 -7.19 16.70
CA CYS A 58 1.08 -7.22 15.97
C CYS A 58 0.12 -8.18 16.67
N THR A 59 -0.74 -7.66 17.54
CA THR A 59 -1.62 -8.49 18.35
C THR A 59 -3.07 -8.33 17.90
N PRO A 60 -3.69 -9.34 17.28
CA PRO A 60 -5.14 -9.36 17.10
C PRO A 60 -5.84 -9.40 18.46
N GLY A 61 -6.71 -8.43 18.74
CA GLY A 61 -7.55 -8.39 19.93
C GLY A 61 -9.04 -8.52 19.57
N THR A 62 -9.86 -8.85 20.58
CA THR A 62 -11.30 -9.12 20.41
C THR A 62 -12.21 -8.12 21.12
N ASN A 63 -11.69 -7.26 22.01
CA ASN A 63 -12.47 -6.28 22.76
C ASN A 63 -11.76 -4.91 22.88
N PRO A 64 -11.99 -3.97 21.95
CA PRO A 64 -12.70 -4.17 20.68
C PRO A 64 -11.93 -5.06 19.69
N THR A 65 -12.62 -5.66 18.74
CA THR A 65 -11.96 -6.39 17.64
C THR A 65 -11.08 -5.45 16.83
N GLY A 66 -9.80 -5.81 16.67
CA GLY A 66 -8.83 -5.01 15.92
C GLY A 66 -7.41 -5.59 15.98
N LEU A 67 -6.53 -5.07 15.14
CA LEU A 67 -5.09 -5.29 15.21
C LEU A 67 -4.46 -4.20 16.06
N TYR A 68 -3.74 -4.59 17.10
CA TYR A 68 -3.05 -3.71 18.01
C TYR A 68 -1.56 -3.70 17.65
N LEU A 69 -0.99 -2.51 17.47
CA LEU A 69 0.42 -2.29 17.19
C LEU A 69 1.06 -1.52 18.34
N SER A 70 2.00 -2.15 19.04
CA SER A 70 2.79 -1.54 20.12
C SER A 70 4.03 -2.39 20.41
N ASN A 71 5.00 -1.87 21.15
CA ASN A 71 6.11 -2.66 21.68
C ASN A 71 6.57 -2.09 23.03
N ASP A 72 6.87 -2.90 24.03
CA ASP A 72 7.12 -2.38 25.39
C ASP A 72 8.46 -1.65 25.51
N ASN A 73 9.52 -2.22 24.92
CA ASN A 73 10.90 -1.83 25.27
C ASN A 73 11.50 -0.85 24.28
N ASP A 74 11.24 -1.04 22.98
CA ASP A 74 11.99 -0.37 21.92
C ASP A 74 11.07 0.20 20.85
N VAL A 75 11.53 1.28 20.24
CA VAL A 75 10.95 1.76 18.98
C VAL A 75 11.28 0.75 17.89
N VAL A 76 10.25 0.10 17.35
CA VAL A 76 10.41 -0.87 16.27
C VAL A 76 9.54 -0.51 15.08
N SER A 77 9.96 -0.93 13.89
CA SER A 77 9.11 -0.93 12.72
C SER A 77 8.52 -2.31 12.50
N ALA A 78 7.24 -2.38 12.17
CA ALA A 78 6.57 -3.62 11.84
C ALA A 78 5.71 -3.48 10.58
N ARG A 79 5.60 -4.58 9.85
CA ARG A 79 4.64 -4.74 8.76
C ARG A 79 3.63 -5.81 9.11
N TYR A 80 2.37 -5.55 8.81
CA TYR A 80 1.30 -6.54 8.87
C TYR A 80 0.64 -6.65 7.50
N GLN A 81 1.02 -7.67 6.73
CA GLN A 81 0.70 -7.75 5.31
C GLN A 81 0.11 -9.10 4.93
N HIS A 82 -0.72 -9.09 3.89
CA HIS A 82 -1.29 -10.29 3.32
C HIS A 82 -0.18 -11.22 2.80
N THR A 83 -0.23 -12.50 3.13
CA THR A 83 0.86 -13.47 2.88
C THR A 83 0.99 -13.85 1.41
N THR A 84 -0.08 -13.70 0.62
CA THR A 84 -0.05 -13.95 -0.83
C THR A 84 0.06 -12.61 -1.58
N PRO A 85 1.04 -12.46 -2.51
CA PRO A 85 1.16 -11.22 -3.26
C PRO A 85 0.00 -11.04 -4.24
N VAL A 86 -0.38 -9.79 -4.46
CA VAL A 86 -1.44 -9.36 -5.37
C VAL A 86 -0.83 -8.98 -6.71
N GLN A 87 -1.41 -9.45 -7.81
CA GLN A 87 -1.05 -8.97 -9.14
C GLN A 87 -1.66 -7.58 -9.38
N LEU A 88 -0.83 -6.55 -9.59
CA LEU A 88 -1.26 -5.14 -9.71
C LEU A 88 -1.07 -4.55 -11.12
N TRP A 89 -0.33 -5.26 -11.97
CA TRP A 89 -0.19 -4.98 -13.39
C TRP A 89 0.30 -6.26 -14.07
N LYS A 90 0.28 -6.32 -15.40
CA LYS A 90 0.75 -7.49 -16.15
C LYS A 90 1.44 -7.04 -17.43
N ARG A 91 2.70 -7.43 -17.62
CA ARG A 91 3.46 -7.08 -18.83
C ARG A 91 2.76 -7.61 -20.08
N GLY A 92 2.63 -6.76 -21.10
CA GLY A 92 2.03 -7.12 -22.39
C GLY A 92 0.51 -7.36 -22.35
N SER A 93 -0.15 -7.11 -21.20
CA SER A 93 -1.59 -7.23 -21.09
C SER A 93 -2.28 -5.94 -21.53
N LYS A 94 -3.43 -6.09 -22.21
CA LYS A 94 -4.36 -4.97 -22.47
C LYS A 94 -5.21 -4.57 -21.25
N TYR A 95 -5.00 -5.23 -20.12
CA TYR A 95 -5.71 -4.97 -18.87
C TYR A 95 -4.82 -4.28 -17.85
N VAL A 96 -5.39 -3.32 -17.12
CA VAL A 96 -4.75 -2.60 -16.03
C VAL A 96 -5.57 -2.77 -14.74
N ALA A 97 -4.91 -2.90 -13.59
CA ALA A 97 -5.59 -3.13 -12.31
C ALA A 97 -5.80 -1.80 -11.57
N SER A 98 -7.06 -1.41 -11.42
CA SER A 98 -7.46 -0.41 -10.41
C SER A 98 -7.60 -1.10 -9.05
N PHE A 99 -7.42 -0.36 -7.97
CA PHE A 99 -7.67 -0.91 -6.63
C PHE A 99 -8.43 0.10 -5.75
N SER A 100 -9.12 -0.43 -4.76
CA SER A 100 -9.64 0.33 -3.63
C SER A 100 -9.19 -0.30 -2.32
N ALA A 101 -8.87 0.54 -1.35
CA ALA A 101 -8.58 0.15 0.01
C ALA A 101 -9.43 0.98 0.98
N TYR A 102 -9.85 0.36 2.08
CA TYR A 102 -10.50 1.01 3.21
C TYR A 102 -9.95 0.43 4.50
N PHE A 103 -9.70 1.29 5.48
CA PHE A 103 -9.42 0.86 6.84
C PHE A 103 -9.82 1.92 7.85
N THR A 104 -10.15 1.45 9.05
CA THR A 104 -10.37 2.27 10.23
C THR A 104 -9.19 2.13 11.16
N VAL A 105 -8.60 3.26 11.55
CA VAL A 105 -7.48 3.30 12.49
C VAL A 105 -7.73 4.25 13.65
N ASN A 106 -7.09 3.99 14.78
CA ASN A 106 -7.05 4.89 15.91
C ASN A 106 -5.63 4.90 16.50
N PHE A 107 -5.17 6.09 16.86
CA PHE A 107 -3.93 6.33 17.58
C PHE A 107 -4.31 6.60 19.04
N ASP A 108 -4.34 5.54 19.86
CA ASP A 108 -4.71 5.66 21.27
C ASP A 108 -3.47 6.00 22.08
N ARG A 109 -3.50 7.12 22.80
CA ARG A 109 -2.44 7.44 23.76
C ARG A 109 -2.62 6.64 25.05
N SER A 110 -1.54 6.40 25.77
CA SER A 110 -1.64 5.98 27.16
C SER A 110 -2.23 7.10 28.02
N SER A 111 -3.08 6.75 28.98
CA SER A 111 -3.64 7.70 29.96
C SER A 111 -2.58 8.30 30.89
N GLU A 112 -1.43 7.63 31.03
CA GLU A 112 -0.36 8.00 31.95
C GLU A 112 0.67 8.96 31.32
N PHE A 113 0.63 9.17 30.01
CA PHE A 113 1.62 9.95 29.27
C PHE A 113 0.97 11.04 28.41
N THR A 114 1.75 12.07 28.12
CA THR A 114 1.27 13.23 27.37
C THR A 114 1.19 12.92 25.88
N VAL A 115 0.33 13.63 25.16
CA VAL A 115 0.22 13.49 23.69
C VAL A 115 1.58 13.72 22.99
N ARG A 116 2.51 14.45 23.62
CA ARG A 116 3.84 14.74 23.07
C ARG A 116 4.68 13.50 22.83
N GLU A 117 4.58 12.48 23.68
CA GLU A 117 5.38 11.25 23.56
C GLU A 117 4.90 10.36 22.43
N LEU A 118 3.60 10.43 22.09
CA LEU A 118 3.04 9.76 20.90
C LEU A 118 3.55 10.36 19.58
N PHE A 119 4.12 11.57 19.59
CA PHE A 119 4.57 12.29 18.39
C PHE A 119 6.08 12.21 18.09
N GLY A 120 6.83 11.37 18.81
CA GLY A 120 8.29 11.23 18.69
C GLY A 120 8.79 10.42 17.48
N GLY A 121 8.27 10.72 16.28
CA GLY A 121 8.46 9.91 15.07
C GLY A 121 7.51 8.72 15.11
N SER A 122 6.33 8.83 14.54
CA SER A 122 5.31 7.80 14.75
C SER A 122 4.23 7.86 13.69
N GLY A 123 3.62 6.71 13.38
CA GLY A 123 2.57 6.65 12.38
C GLY A 123 2.44 5.28 11.75
N LEU A 124 1.57 5.19 10.76
CA LEU A 124 1.35 3.98 9.98
C LEU A 124 1.00 4.32 8.54
N ALA A 125 1.26 3.38 7.66
CA ALA A 125 0.95 3.49 6.25
C ALA A 125 0.24 2.25 5.75
N PHE A 126 -0.75 2.45 4.88
CA PHE A 126 -1.13 1.42 3.93
C PHE A 126 0.00 1.30 2.91
N ALA A 127 0.52 0.10 2.68
CA ALA A 127 1.71 -0.10 1.88
C ALA A 127 1.55 -1.22 0.86
N ILE A 128 2.06 -0.95 -0.34
CA ILE A 128 2.29 -1.92 -1.42
C ILE A 128 3.81 -2.11 -1.52
N THR A 129 4.32 -3.28 -1.12
CA THR A 129 5.76 -3.55 -1.01
C THR A 129 6.22 -4.71 -1.90
N PRO A 130 7.51 -4.77 -2.27
CA PRO A 130 8.03 -5.80 -3.18
C PRO A 130 8.35 -7.14 -2.48
N SER A 131 8.27 -7.17 -1.15
CA SER A 131 8.49 -8.36 -0.30
C SER A 131 7.89 -8.11 1.09
N LEU A 132 7.79 -9.18 1.89
CA LEU A 132 7.43 -9.13 3.31
C LEU A 132 8.62 -8.73 4.22
N SER A 133 9.85 -8.66 3.69
CA SER A 133 11.04 -8.36 4.49
C SER A 133 11.06 -6.93 4.99
N VAL A 134 11.48 -6.75 6.25
CA VAL A 134 11.63 -5.47 6.96
C VAL A 134 13.12 -5.21 7.34
N VAL A 135 14.04 -6.06 6.84
CA VAL A 135 15.47 -5.97 7.13
C VAL A 135 16.06 -4.63 6.72
N GLY A 136 16.74 -3.96 7.66
CA GLY A 136 17.51 -2.73 7.44
C GLY A 136 16.67 -1.50 7.10
N THR A 137 15.35 -1.58 7.26
CA THR A 137 14.42 -0.49 6.92
C THR A 137 14.48 0.65 7.92
N GLY A 138 14.57 0.31 9.21
CA GLY A 138 14.63 1.28 10.29
C GLY A 138 13.27 1.86 10.63
N SER A 139 13.19 2.45 11.83
CA SER A 139 11.95 2.99 12.38
C SER A 139 11.50 4.25 11.65
N GLU A 140 12.41 5.14 11.26
CA GLU A 140 12.11 6.37 10.49
C GLU A 140 11.48 6.08 9.12
N SER A 141 11.59 4.86 8.59
CA SER A 141 10.97 4.49 7.31
C SER A 141 9.57 3.89 7.46
N PHE A 142 8.98 3.87 8.67
CA PHE A 142 7.83 3.02 9.03
C PHE A 142 8.02 1.52 8.73
N GLY A 143 9.27 1.08 8.54
CA GLY A 143 9.57 -0.26 8.06
C GLY A 143 9.39 -0.47 6.55
N LEU A 144 9.19 0.56 5.72
CA LEU A 144 8.94 0.45 4.27
C LEU A 144 10.17 0.04 3.41
N PHE A 145 11.34 0.63 3.65
CA PHE A 145 12.58 0.35 2.92
C PHE A 145 13.73 1.12 3.59
N PRO A 146 15.00 0.72 3.40
CA PRO A 146 16.13 1.51 3.88
C PRO A 146 16.15 2.90 3.24
N ILE A 147 16.33 3.93 4.07
CA ILE A 147 16.35 5.34 3.64
C ILE A 147 17.67 6.04 3.95
N ASP A 148 17.97 7.06 3.17
CA ASP A 148 18.85 8.15 3.56
C ASP A 148 18.08 9.07 4.51
N GLU A 149 18.51 9.15 5.77
CA GLU A 149 17.79 9.89 6.80
C GLU A 149 17.83 11.40 6.56
N ALA A 150 18.81 11.95 5.84
CA ALA A 150 18.84 13.39 5.57
C ALA A 150 17.80 13.81 4.51
N THR A 151 17.42 12.89 3.64
CA THR A 151 16.58 13.20 2.47
C THR A 151 15.24 12.48 2.43
N GLY A 152 15.08 11.40 3.20
CA GLY A 152 13.96 10.47 3.11
C GLY A 152 13.96 9.63 1.82
N ALA A 153 15.00 9.73 0.99
CA ALA A 153 15.10 8.97 -0.25
C ALA A 153 15.44 7.51 0.03
N SER A 154 14.89 6.59 -0.76
CA SER A 154 15.27 5.19 -0.61
C SER A 154 16.71 4.94 -1.05
N LYS A 155 17.46 4.21 -0.22
CA LYS A 155 18.82 3.72 -0.55
C LYS A 155 18.83 2.69 -1.69
N ASN A 156 17.68 2.11 -2.03
CA ASN A 156 17.54 1.14 -3.12
C ASN A 156 17.16 1.80 -4.47
N GLY A 157 16.92 3.12 -4.51
CA GLY A 157 16.61 3.87 -5.73
C GLY A 157 15.42 3.27 -6.52
N ALA A 158 15.59 3.06 -7.83
CA ALA A 158 14.53 2.54 -8.69
C ALA A 158 14.09 1.09 -8.35
N ASN A 159 14.86 0.37 -7.54
CA ASN A 159 14.58 -1.01 -7.12
C ASN A 159 13.73 -1.10 -5.84
N THR A 160 13.42 0.04 -5.19
CA THR A 160 12.62 0.10 -3.96
C THR A 160 11.21 -0.45 -4.15
N LYS A 161 10.61 -0.23 -5.32
CA LYS A 161 9.33 -0.76 -5.76
C LYS A 161 8.21 -0.72 -4.71
N THR A 162 8.07 0.42 -4.03
CA THR A 162 7.13 0.61 -2.92
C THR A 162 6.31 1.88 -3.12
N VAL A 163 5.00 1.75 -2.91
CA VAL A 163 4.04 2.86 -2.83
C VAL A 163 3.31 2.76 -1.51
N ALA A 164 3.18 3.86 -0.77
CA ALA A 164 2.48 3.88 0.49
C ALA A 164 1.62 5.14 0.65
N VAL A 165 0.52 5.01 1.41
CA VAL A 165 -0.26 6.14 1.90
C VAL A 165 -0.11 6.16 3.41
N GLU A 166 0.60 7.14 3.91
CA GLU A 166 0.92 7.28 5.32
C GLU A 166 -0.03 8.20 6.06
N LEU A 167 -0.18 7.90 7.34
CA LEU A 167 -0.66 8.79 8.38
C LEU A 167 0.53 9.03 9.31
N ASP A 168 1.36 10.00 8.96
CA ASP A 168 2.44 10.44 9.84
C ASP A 168 1.84 11.37 10.90
N ILE A 169 1.95 10.95 12.16
CA ILE A 169 1.48 11.73 13.30
C ILE A 169 2.64 12.45 14.00
N SER A 170 3.87 12.30 13.51
CA SER A 170 5.03 12.97 14.07
C SER A 170 4.86 14.50 14.06
N ARG A 171 5.39 15.14 15.10
CA ARG A 171 5.58 16.60 15.15
C ARG A 171 7.04 16.99 15.05
N ASN A 172 7.93 16.00 15.09
CA ASN A 172 9.36 16.19 15.03
C ASN A 172 9.86 15.63 13.70
N SER A 173 10.38 16.49 12.84
CA SER A 173 11.19 16.07 11.69
C SER A 173 12.61 16.54 11.95
N PRO A 174 13.46 15.76 12.66
CA PRO A 174 14.84 16.15 12.92
C PRO A 174 15.66 16.30 11.63
N THR A 175 15.17 15.72 10.54
CA THR A 175 15.82 15.59 9.23
C THR A 175 15.24 16.55 8.17
N GLY A 176 14.08 17.15 8.43
CA GLY A 176 13.52 18.26 7.64
C GLY A 176 12.89 17.89 6.30
N PHE A 177 12.82 16.59 5.94
CA PHE A 177 12.13 16.16 4.72
C PHE A 177 10.61 16.13 4.86
N ASP A 178 10.11 15.93 6.09
CA ASP A 178 8.68 15.93 6.40
C ASP A 178 8.18 17.28 6.92
N PRO A 179 6.91 17.62 6.67
CA PRO A 179 6.23 18.66 7.41
C PRO A 179 6.33 18.42 8.92
N GLN A 180 6.63 19.47 9.69
CA GLN A 180 6.62 19.40 11.17
C GLN A 180 5.20 19.41 11.75
N VAL A 181 4.25 18.78 11.05
CA VAL A 181 2.84 18.69 11.43
C VAL A 181 2.28 17.33 11.01
N PRO A 182 1.36 16.74 11.79
CA PRO A 182 0.70 15.50 11.42
C PRO A 182 0.01 15.59 10.07
N HIS A 183 0.25 14.65 9.18
CA HIS A 183 -0.22 14.72 7.81
C HIS A 183 -0.57 13.34 7.24
N VAL A 184 -1.36 13.38 6.17
CA VAL A 184 -1.51 12.26 5.25
C VAL A 184 -0.52 12.46 4.12
N GLY A 185 0.24 11.43 3.81
CA GLY A 185 1.27 11.44 2.78
C GLY A 185 1.02 10.39 1.69
N LEU A 186 1.51 10.67 0.48
CA LEU A 186 1.66 9.68 -0.59
C LEU A 186 3.15 9.50 -0.88
N ASP A 187 3.64 8.33 -0.57
CA ASP A 187 5.03 7.94 -0.72
C ASP A 187 5.22 7.09 -1.97
N ILE A 188 6.21 7.46 -2.78
CA ILE A 188 6.60 6.71 -3.98
C ILE A 188 8.11 6.54 -3.95
N ASN A 189 8.57 5.36 -3.55
CA ASN A 189 10.00 5.03 -3.42
C ASN A 189 10.85 6.01 -2.57
N SER A 190 10.20 6.79 -1.71
CA SER A 190 10.76 7.73 -0.75
C SER A 190 9.73 7.97 0.33
N VAL A 191 10.17 8.15 1.58
CA VAL A 191 9.30 8.56 2.70
C VAL A 191 9.05 10.07 2.69
N LYS A 192 9.80 10.82 1.86
CA LYS A 192 9.43 12.18 1.53
C LYS A 192 8.26 12.14 0.55
N SER A 193 7.06 12.32 1.08
CA SER A 193 5.83 12.28 0.31
C SER A 193 5.82 13.21 -0.91
N VAL A 194 5.33 12.70 -2.05
CA VAL A 194 5.12 13.51 -3.27
C VAL A 194 3.88 14.39 -3.19
N SER A 195 2.99 14.10 -2.24
CA SER A 195 1.79 14.88 -1.95
C SER A 195 1.42 14.69 -0.48
N THR A 196 1.21 15.81 0.24
CA THR A 196 0.87 15.79 1.67
C THR A 196 -0.37 16.63 1.96
N LYS A 197 -1.13 16.26 2.99
CA LYS A 197 -2.23 17.09 3.53
C LYS A 197 -2.20 17.07 5.05
N TYR A 198 -2.24 18.26 5.67
CA TYR A 198 -2.35 18.39 7.12
C TYR A 198 -3.56 17.61 7.66
N LEU A 199 -3.32 16.72 8.62
CA LEU A 199 -4.35 15.85 9.22
C LEU A 199 -5.25 16.62 10.19
N GLY A 200 -4.80 17.77 10.68
CA GLY A 200 -5.53 18.63 11.63
C GLY A 200 -4.87 18.67 13.01
N ASP A 201 -5.49 19.40 13.93
CA ASP A 201 -5.03 19.39 15.32
C ASP A 201 -5.17 17.96 15.88
N PRO A 202 -4.15 17.42 16.57
CA PRO A 202 -4.24 16.10 17.19
C PRO A 202 -5.41 15.87 18.14
N ALA A 203 -5.90 16.90 18.83
CA ALA A 203 -7.14 16.77 19.62
C ALA A 203 -8.35 16.35 18.76
N ALA A 204 -8.29 16.53 17.44
CA ALA A 204 -9.34 16.12 16.51
C ALA A 204 -9.23 14.66 16.04
N PHE A 205 -8.11 13.96 16.25
CA PHE A 205 -7.89 12.62 15.67
C PHE A 205 -7.17 11.61 16.58
N ILE A 206 -6.47 12.04 17.63
CA ILE A 206 -5.93 11.15 18.67
C ILE A 206 -7.09 10.65 19.53
N ASP A 207 -6.99 9.39 19.98
CA ASP A 207 -8.04 8.65 20.71
C ASP A 207 -9.37 8.57 19.95
N LYS A 208 -9.34 8.77 18.62
CA LYS A 208 -10.51 8.84 17.75
C LYS A 208 -10.27 7.98 16.52
N LYS A 209 -11.35 7.36 16.04
CA LYS A 209 -11.31 6.58 14.81
C LYS A 209 -11.14 7.50 13.59
N ILE A 210 -10.30 7.06 12.66
CA ILE A 210 -10.07 7.69 11.37
C ILE A 210 -10.38 6.63 10.32
N GLY A 211 -11.38 6.92 9.48
CA GLY A 211 -11.62 6.13 8.27
C GLY A 211 -10.76 6.67 7.13
N VAL A 212 -10.05 5.77 6.46
CA VAL A 212 -9.23 6.07 5.29
C VAL A 212 -9.75 5.28 4.12
N TRP A 213 -10.02 5.95 3.00
CA TRP A 213 -10.33 5.31 1.71
C TRP A 213 -9.30 5.71 0.67
N ILE A 214 -8.75 4.73 -0.03
CA ILE A 214 -7.75 4.93 -1.08
C ILE A 214 -8.31 4.33 -2.35
N ASP A 215 -8.50 5.13 -3.38
CA ASP A 215 -8.91 4.65 -4.69
C ASP A 215 -7.84 4.97 -5.72
N TYR A 216 -7.35 3.94 -6.40
CA TYR A 216 -6.45 4.07 -7.52
C TYR A 216 -7.16 3.68 -8.81
N ASN A 217 -7.24 4.64 -9.74
CA ASN A 217 -7.74 4.43 -11.09
C ASN A 217 -6.56 4.24 -12.05
N ALA A 218 -6.38 3.02 -12.54
CA ALA A 218 -5.24 2.67 -13.38
C ALA A 218 -5.31 3.25 -14.80
N VAL A 219 -6.51 3.46 -15.35
CA VAL A 219 -6.69 4.08 -16.67
C VAL A 219 -6.26 5.54 -16.63
N LYS A 220 -6.62 6.25 -15.55
CA LYS A 220 -6.25 7.65 -15.33
C LYS A 220 -4.91 7.83 -14.62
N LYS A 221 -4.26 6.74 -14.18
CA LYS A 221 -3.05 6.76 -13.33
C LYS A 221 -3.20 7.73 -12.15
N THR A 222 -4.37 7.71 -11.52
CA THR A 222 -4.76 8.68 -10.50
C THR A 222 -5.07 7.96 -9.21
N ILE A 223 -4.48 8.41 -8.11
CA ILE A 223 -4.81 7.97 -6.75
C ILE A 223 -5.51 9.09 -6.00
N GLN A 224 -6.57 8.74 -5.27
CA GLN A 224 -7.32 9.64 -4.41
C GLN A 224 -7.41 9.05 -3.01
N VAL A 225 -7.13 9.87 -2.00
CA VAL A 225 -7.21 9.47 -0.60
C VAL A 225 -8.24 10.33 0.10
N TYR A 226 -9.19 9.69 0.77
CA TYR A 226 -10.25 10.33 1.53
C TYR A 226 -10.13 9.99 3.01
N ILE A 227 -10.37 10.98 3.87
CA ILE A 227 -10.23 10.85 5.32
C ILE A 227 -11.50 11.32 6.03
N HIS A 228 -11.99 10.51 6.95
CA HIS A 228 -13.05 10.90 7.89
C HIS A 228 -12.56 10.68 9.32
N LYS A 229 -12.29 11.78 10.03
CA LYS A 229 -12.03 11.79 11.46
C LYS A 229 -13.37 11.80 12.19
N VAL A 230 -13.72 10.72 12.88
CA VAL A 230 -15.02 10.67 13.55
C VAL A 230 -14.99 11.43 14.87
N GLN A 231 -16.15 11.94 15.27
CA GLN A 231 -16.39 12.32 16.66
C GLN A 231 -16.69 11.05 17.48
N GLU A 232 -16.47 11.09 18.80
CA GLU A 232 -16.48 9.90 19.68
C GLU A 232 -17.64 8.93 19.42
N SER A 233 -17.36 7.62 19.52
CA SER A 233 -18.29 6.48 19.36
C SER A 233 -18.87 6.20 17.97
N GLN A 234 -18.54 6.98 16.93
CA GLN A 234 -19.07 6.76 15.57
C GLN A 234 -18.19 5.86 14.70
N THR A 235 -18.83 5.08 13.81
CA THR A 235 -18.13 4.36 12.73
C THR A 235 -17.81 5.32 11.60
N PRO A 236 -16.60 5.32 11.02
CA PRO A 236 -16.30 6.15 9.87
C PRO A 236 -17.22 5.84 8.68
N LYS A 237 -17.66 6.91 8.00
CA LYS A 237 -18.52 6.85 6.81
C LYS A 237 -17.88 7.56 5.63
N ARG A 238 -17.83 6.88 4.47
CA ARG A 238 -17.29 7.40 3.19
C ARG A 238 -17.93 8.73 2.79
N GLN A 239 -19.25 8.88 2.95
CA GLN A 239 -19.99 10.09 2.56
C GLN A 239 -19.58 11.36 3.34
N ASN A 240 -18.95 11.20 4.50
CA ASN A 240 -18.48 12.30 5.34
C ASN A 240 -16.95 12.48 5.21
N ALA A 241 -16.30 11.69 4.35
CA ALA A 241 -14.86 11.74 4.18
C ALA A 241 -14.47 12.94 3.29
N ASN A 242 -13.46 13.68 3.72
CA ASN A 242 -12.88 14.77 2.96
C ASN A 242 -11.80 14.21 2.03
N LEU A 243 -11.75 14.72 0.80
CA LEU A 243 -10.64 14.43 -0.11
C LEU A 243 -9.36 15.07 0.42
N ALA A 244 -8.37 14.24 0.76
CA ALA A 244 -7.08 14.67 1.32
C ALA A 244 -6.00 14.77 0.24
N ILE A 245 -5.87 13.73 -0.59
CA ILE A 245 -4.86 13.65 -1.67
C ILE A 245 -5.58 13.38 -2.99
N THR A 246 -5.13 14.04 -4.05
CA THR A 246 -5.34 13.61 -5.44
C THR A 246 -4.01 13.75 -6.16
N TYR A 247 -3.49 12.65 -6.69
CA TYR A 247 -2.22 12.62 -7.40
C TYR A 247 -2.38 11.89 -8.73
N THR A 248 -1.94 12.54 -9.81
CA THR A 248 -2.01 12.03 -11.19
C THR A 248 -0.62 11.64 -11.67
N GLY A 249 -0.52 10.61 -12.51
CA GLY A 249 0.76 10.14 -13.05
C GLY A 249 1.40 9.01 -12.24
N LEU A 250 0.69 8.46 -11.25
CA LEU A 250 1.13 7.25 -10.55
C LEU A 250 0.94 6.04 -11.47
N ASP A 251 2.03 5.55 -12.06
CA ASP A 251 2.03 4.35 -12.90
C ASP A 251 2.54 3.14 -12.10
N LEU A 252 1.63 2.32 -11.58
CA LEU A 252 2.02 1.15 -10.76
C LEU A 252 2.96 0.19 -11.50
N ALA A 253 2.94 0.12 -12.83
CA ALA A 253 3.87 -0.72 -13.59
C ALA A 253 5.33 -0.24 -13.46
N LYS A 254 5.54 1.04 -13.16
CA LYS A 254 6.86 1.64 -12.91
C LYS A 254 7.23 1.60 -11.44
N GLU A 255 6.25 1.78 -10.57
CA GLU A 255 6.51 2.02 -9.14
C GLU A 255 6.46 0.78 -8.26
N VAL A 256 5.82 -0.32 -8.66
CA VAL A 256 5.75 -1.56 -7.86
C VAL A 256 6.03 -2.81 -8.70
N LYS A 257 6.27 -3.96 -8.05
CA LYS A 257 6.38 -5.24 -8.77
C LYS A 257 5.01 -5.69 -9.29
N GLU A 258 5.02 -6.48 -10.36
CA GLU A 258 3.80 -7.08 -10.93
C GLU A 258 3.01 -7.82 -9.85
N PHE A 259 3.70 -8.62 -9.03
CA PHE A 259 3.17 -9.22 -7.81
C PHE A 259 3.77 -8.49 -6.59
N SER A 260 2.93 -7.85 -5.79
CA SER A 260 3.33 -7.07 -4.61
C SER A 260 2.49 -7.41 -3.38
N TYR A 261 3.05 -7.20 -2.20
CA TYR A 261 2.38 -7.47 -0.92
C TYR A 261 1.62 -6.23 -0.45
N VAL A 262 0.43 -6.44 0.10
CA VAL A 262 -0.48 -5.36 0.50
C VAL A 262 -0.83 -5.50 1.97
N GLY A 263 -0.81 -4.38 2.70
CA GLY A 263 -1.22 -4.32 4.10
C GLY A 263 -0.71 -3.05 4.75
N PHE A 264 -0.21 -3.18 5.97
CA PHE A 264 0.20 -2.05 6.79
C PHE A 264 1.70 -2.09 7.10
N SER A 265 2.30 -0.91 7.22
CA SER A 265 3.67 -0.67 7.71
C SER A 265 3.58 0.39 8.79
N SER A 266 4.33 0.27 9.88
CA SER A 266 4.26 1.24 10.97
C SER A 266 5.57 1.32 11.71
N ARG A 267 5.88 2.52 12.19
CA ARG A 267 6.73 2.72 13.37
C ARG A 267 5.81 2.61 14.58
N VAL A 268 5.89 1.48 15.26
CA VAL A 268 4.95 1.18 16.35
C VAL A 268 5.28 2.05 17.56
N PRO A 269 4.27 2.50 18.32
CA PRO A 269 4.52 3.24 19.54
C PRO A 269 5.11 2.31 20.60
N GLN A 270 5.92 2.89 21.49
CA GLN A 270 6.23 2.19 22.73
C GLN A 270 4.94 2.09 23.57
N THR A 271 4.65 0.91 24.15
CA THR A 271 3.39 0.67 24.90
C THR A 271 3.11 1.73 25.97
N PRO A 272 4.10 2.23 26.74
CA PRO A 272 3.87 3.33 27.69
C PRO A 272 3.34 4.61 27.03
N ASN A 273 3.65 4.86 25.75
CA ASN A 273 3.21 6.06 25.03
C ASN A 273 1.83 5.88 24.37
N GLY A 274 1.47 4.65 24.01
CA GLY A 274 0.19 4.35 23.39
C GLY A 274 0.17 3.07 22.54
N VAL A 275 -0.92 2.88 21.80
CA VAL A 275 -1.16 1.72 20.94
C VAL A 275 -1.89 2.19 19.68
N TYR A 276 -1.49 1.67 18.51
CA TYR A 276 -2.28 1.89 17.29
C TYR A 276 -3.24 0.73 17.08
N LYS A 277 -4.48 1.06 16.72
CA LYS A 277 -5.54 0.06 16.53
C LYS A 277 -6.09 0.15 15.13
N ILE A 278 -5.96 -0.91 14.34
CA ILE A 278 -6.60 -1.05 13.02
C ILE A 278 -7.81 -1.97 13.19
N TYR A 279 -9.02 -1.41 13.11
CA TYR A 279 -10.25 -2.16 13.42
C TYR A 279 -10.72 -3.02 12.26
N ASP A 280 -10.54 -2.52 11.05
CA ASP A 280 -10.94 -3.18 9.82
C ASP A 280 -10.00 -2.81 8.67
N PHE A 281 -9.94 -3.70 7.70
CA PHE A 281 -9.27 -3.50 6.43
C PHE A 281 -10.04 -4.21 5.34
N LYS A 282 -10.23 -3.52 4.21
CA LYS A 282 -10.73 -4.09 2.97
C LYS A 282 -9.87 -3.59 1.83
N PHE A 283 -9.40 -4.50 0.99
CA PHE A 283 -8.70 -4.17 -0.24
C PHE A 283 -9.27 -4.99 -1.39
N SER A 284 -9.51 -4.36 -2.53
CA SER A 284 -9.99 -5.05 -3.72
C SER A 284 -9.37 -4.51 -4.99
N THR A 285 -9.11 -5.40 -5.96
CA THR A 285 -8.67 -5.03 -7.31
C THR A 285 -9.77 -5.22 -8.34
N ALA A 286 -9.73 -4.44 -9.40
CA ALA A 286 -10.57 -4.59 -10.59
C ALA A 286 -9.72 -4.39 -11.85
N TRP A 287 -9.77 -5.37 -12.75
CA TRP A 287 -9.06 -5.32 -14.03
C TRP A 287 -9.97 -4.75 -15.11
N VAL A 288 -9.51 -3.70 -15.77
CA VAL A 288 -10.24 -3.01 -16.84
C VAL A 288 -9.35 -2.89 -18.07
N LEU A 289 -9.96 -2.72 -19.24
CA LEU A 289 -9.20 -2.43 -20.46
C LEU A 289 -8.49 -1.08 -20.29
N GLY A 290 -7.20 -1.06 -20.62
CA GLY A 290 -6.38 0.14 -20.57
C GLY A 290 -5.00 -0.11 -21.16
N SER A 291 -4.34 0.96 -21.58
CA SER A 291 -2.99 0.89 -22.13
C SER A 291 -1.97 0.80 -21.01
N THR A 292 -1.29 -0.36 -20.88
CA THR A 292 -0.01 -0.43 -20.20
C THR A 292 1.01 0.31 -21.07
N VAL A 293 1.67 1.33 -20.53
CA VAL A 293 2.82 1.94 -21.22
C VAL A 293 4.00 1.04 -20.90
N ASN A 294 4.45 0.27 -21.90
CA ASN A 294 5.66 -0.54 -21.81
C ASN A 294 6.87 0.31 -21.42
#